data_AF-A0A9W9ZJE3-F1
#
_entry.id   AF-A0A9W9ZJE3-F1
#
_cell.length_a   1.000
_cell.length_b   1.000
_cell.length_c   1.000
_cell.angle_alpha   90.00
_cell.angle_beta   90.00
_cell.angle_gamma   90.00
#
_symmetry.space_group_name_H-M   'P 1'
#
loop_
_entity.id
_entity.type
_entity.pdbx_description
1 polymer ?
#
loop_
_entity_poly.entity_id
_entity_poly.type
_entity_poly.pdbx_seq_one_letter_code
_entity_poly.pdbx_strand_id
1 'polypeptide(L)'
;MEILSCILLLILVHPAAVFTDRQHSGACRDNREEFGFALVGHDFRSVHADNFGRCFFECSLEERCQSVTYLWNGKECKMKKETKKSRPEDFVENPAATYMENNFRGGWTLISRLLMKDPDSPIDPVESDSYREMLPNYSSNNQFLLRNGFNQLKNDMGFTQIRFYCFKKERGRVFHIMTNKNTEGADVVKVFYRV
;
A
#
# COMPACT_ATOMS: atom_id res chain seq x y z
N MET A 1 -25.36 26.89 17.26
CA MET A 1 -25.32 27.24 18.69
C MET A 1 -24.04 26.66 19.24
N GLU A 2 -23.23 27.48 19.89
CA GLU A 2 -21.82 27.20 20.16
C GLU A 2 -21.62 26.28 21.37
N ILE A 3 -20.54 25.50 21.35
CA ILE A 3 -19.70 25.32 22.55
C ILE A 3 -18.24 25.45 22.11
N LEU A 4 -17.64 26.62 22.37
CA LEU A 4 -16.18 26.72 22.46
C LEU A 4 -15.71 26.05 23.74
N SER A 5 -14.70 25.19 23.64
CA SER A 5 -13.77 24.94 24.75
C SER A 5 -12.38 24.69 24.20
N CYS A 6 -11.68 25.79 23.89
CA CYS A 6 -10.29 25.80 23.44
C CYS A 6 -9.60 27.08 23.95
N ILE A 7 -9.22 27.07 25.23
CA ILE A 7 -8.17 27.95 25.79
C ILE A 7 -7.29 27.02 26.67
N LEU A 8 -6.14 26.57 26.15
CA LEU A 8 -4.80 27.18 26.27
C LEU A 8 -4.21 26.97 27.68
N LEU A 9 -3.17 26.15 27.88
CA LEU A 9 -1.73 26.46 27.88
C LEU A 9 -1.00 25.18 28.39
N LEU A 10 0.24 24.76 28.08
CA LEU A 10 1.36 25.25 27.26
C LEU A 10 2.21 24.03 26.80
N ILE A 11 2.64 23.97 25.53
CA ILE A 11 3.96 23.42 25.16
C ILE A 11 4.58 24.39 24.14
N LEU A 12 5.55 25.18 24.59
CA LEU A 12 6.41 25.98 23.71
C LEU A 12 7.53 25.10 23.16
N VAL A 13 7.31 24.52 21.99
CA VAL A 13 8.41 24.23 21.06
C VAL A 13 8.08 24.92 19.75
N HIS A 14 8.78 26.02 19.48
CA HIS A 14 8.89 26.55 18.13
C HIS A 14 10.16 25.97 17.50
N PRO A 15 10.05 25.02 16.55
CA PRO A 15 10.99 24.92 15.47
C PRO A 15 10.36 25.62 14.26
N ALA A 16 10.56 26.94 14.17
CA ALA A 16 10.46 27.66 12.90
C ALA A 16 11.63 27.25 11.99
N ALA A 17 11.74 25.94 11.71
CA ALA A 17 12.90 25.27 11.10
C ALA A 17 12.58 23.83 10.64
N VAL A 18 11.34 23.55 10.17
CA VAL A 18 11.01 22.25 9.52
C VAL A 18 10.18 22.41 8.24
N PHE A 19 9.32 23.43 8.14
CA PHE A 19 8.40 23.62 6.99
C PHE A 19 8.66 24.89 6.19
N THR A 20 9.94 25.22 5.95
CA THR A 20 10.35 26.22 4.95
C THR A 20 11.58 25.74 4.18
N ASP A 21 11.41 24.82 3.24
CA ASP A 21 12.06 25.00 1.93
C ASP A 21 11.21 24.43 0.79
N ARG A 22 11.56 24.90 -0.41
CA ARG A 22 10.85 24.85 -1.67
C ARG A 22 10.71 23.44 -2.22
N GLN A 23 9.66 23.31 -3.03
CA GLN A 23 9.58 22.53 -4.26
C GLN A 23 10.88 21.82 -4.70
N HIS A 24 11.16 20.68 -4.08
CA HIS A 24 11.96 19.61 -4.67
C HIS A 24 11.14 18.33 -4.65
N SER A 25 10.24 18.22 -5.63
CA SER A 25 9.56 16.98 -6.00
C SER A 25 10.56 15.98 -6.62
N GLY A 26 11.58 15.62 -5.84
CA GLY A 26 12.73 14.80 -6.21
C GLY A 26 12.51 13.33 -5.84
N ALA A 27 11.67 12.65 -6.63
CA ALA A 27 11.59 11.18 -6.67
C ALA A 27 11.12 10.42 -5.41
N CYS A 28 10.00 10.84 -4.81
CA CYS A 28 9.00 9.81 -4.47
C CYS A 28 8.60 9.12 -5.78
N ARG A 29 8.99 7.86 -5.99
CA ARG A 29 8.52 7.09 -7.16
C ARG A 29 7.03 6.78 -6.98
N ASP A 30 6.20 7.63 -7.58
CA ASP A 30 4.77 7.44 -7.71
C ASP A 30 4.52 6.16 -8.54
N ASN A 31 4.32 5.03 -7.84
CA ASN A 31 3.83 3.80 -8.46
C ASN A 31 2.33 3.99 -8.69
N ARG A 32 2.02 4.85 -9.65
CA ARG A 32 0.69 5.41 -9.86
C ARG A 32 -0.23 4.36 -10.45
N GLU A 33 -1.44 4.26 -9.90
CA GLU A 33 -2.56 3.65 -10.61
C GLU A 33 -2.96 4.53 -11.79
N GLU A 34 -3.02 3.91 -12.96
CA GLU A 34 -3.39 4.57 -14.21
C GLU A 34 -4.86 4.25 -14.46
N PHE A 35 -5.72 5.06 -13.81
CA PHE A 35 -7.17 5.07 -14.01
C PHE A 35 -7.49 5.48 -15.44
N GLY A 36 -8.45 4.78 -16.05
CA GLY A 36 -8.80 5.01 -17.44
C GLY A 36 -7.83 4.37 -18.44
N PHE A 37 -6.94 3.48 -17.99
CA PHE A 37 -6.00 2.75 -18.85
C PHE A 37 -6.04 1.25 -18.60
N ALA A 38 -5.72 0.50 -19.65
CA ALA A 38 -5.56 -0.95 -19.64
C ALA A 38 -4.31 -1.34 -20.43
N LEU A 39 -3.65 -2.42 -20.01
CA LEU A 39 -2.77 -3.17 -20.91
C LEU A 39 -3.64 -4.24 -21.58
N VAL A 40 -3.67 -4.32 -22.90
CA VAL A 40 -4.46 -5.32 -23.64
C VAL A 40 -3.66 -6.61 -23.81
N GLY A 41 -4.33 -7.77 -23.81
CA GLY A 41 -3.66 -9.06 -23.93
C GLY A 41 -2.70 -9.39 -22.77
N HIS A 42 -1.78 -10.32 -23.01
CA HIS A 42 -0.74 -10.79 -22.07
C HIS A 42 -1.25 -11.35 -20.72
N ASP A 43 -2.54 -11.66 -20.64
CA ASP A 43 -3.18 -12.27 -19.48
C ASP A 43 -2.70 -13.71 -19.30
N PHE A 44 -2.13 -14.02 -18.13
CA PHE A 44 -1.81 -15.40 -17.74
C PHE A 44 -2.79 -15.96 -16.71
N ARG A 45 -3.55 -15.08 -16.04
CA ARG A 45 -4.56 -15.43 -15.05
C ARG A 45 -5.63 -14.35 -15.00
N SER A 46 -6.90 -14.75 -15.00
CA SER A 46 -8.04 -13.89 -14.69
C SER A 46 -8.69 -14.41 -13.41
N VAL A 47 -9.00 -13.53 -12.45
CA VAL A 47 -9.77 -13.88 -11.23
C VAL A 47 -10.82 -12.81 -10.94
N HIS A 48 -11.90 -13.21 -10.28
CA HIS A 48 -12.82 -12.24 -9.68
C HIS A 48 -12.17 -11.58 -8.47
N ALA A 49 -12.31 -10.27 -8.32
CA ALA A 49 -11.79 -9.52 -7.17
C ALA A 49 -12.74 -8.37 -6.84
N ASP A 50 -13.32 -8.35 -5.63
CA ASP A 50 -14.35 -7.38 -5.24
C ASP A 50 -13.95 -5.89 -5.31
N ASN A 51 -12.66 -5.61 -5.40
CA ASN A 51 -12.09 -4.27 -5.53
C ASN A 51 -10.67 -4.35 -6.11
N PHE A 52 -10.20 -3.20 -6.63
CA PHE A 52 -8.85 -3.02 -7.16
C PHE A 52 -7.76 -3.49 -6.18
N GLY A 53 -7.89 -3.15 -4.90
CA GLY A 53 -6.96 -3.56 -3.85
C GLY A 53 -6.77 -5.07 -3.78
N ARG A 54 -7.85 -5.87 -3.77
CA ARG A 54 -7.75 -7.35 -3.79
C ARG A 54 -7.05 -7.83 -5.06
N CYS A 55 -7.39 -7.28 -6.23
CA CYS A 55 -6.74 -7.64 -7.49
C CYS A 55 -5.21 -7.42 -7.44
N PHE A 56 -4.79 -6.24 -6.99
CA PHE A 56 -3.38 -5.90 -6.88
C PHE A 56 -2.66 -6.77 -5.84
N PHE A 57 -3.26 -7.00 -4.66
CA PHE A 57 -2.69 -7.89 -3.64
C PHE A 57 -2.49 -9.33 -4.15
N GLU A 58 -3.47 -9.90 -4.87
CA GLU A 58 -3.35 -11.24 -5.45
C GLU A 58 -2.20 -11.31 -6.47
N CYS A 59 -2.07 -10.31 -7.35
CA CYS A 59 -0.93 -10.20 -8.27
C CYS A 59 0.41 -10.05 -7.53
N SER A 60 0.41 -9.34 -6.39
CA SER A 60 1.63 -9.08 -5.60
C SER A 60 2.22 -10.35 -4.98
N LEU A 61 1.39 -11.37 -4.76
CA LEU A 61 1.81 -12.69 -4.25
C LEU A 61 2.30 -13.63 -5.36
N GLU A 62 1.91 -13.41 -6.61
CA GLU A 62 2.28 -14.24 -7.74
C GLU A 62 3.56 -13.72 -8.42
N GLU A 63 4.69 -14.43 -8.27
CA GLU A 63 6.01 -14.04 -8.81
C GLU A 63 5.99 -13.71 -10.32
N ARG A 64 5.14 -14.42 -11.08
CA ARG A 64 5.00 -14.25 -12.54
C ARG A 64 4.20 -13.00 -12.91
N CYS A 65 3.47 -12.38 -11.98
CA CYS A 65 2.68 -11.20 -12.25
C CYS A 65 3.56 -9.95 -12.34
N GLN A 66 3.60 -9.32 -13.51
CA GLN A 66 4.38 -8.13 -13.79
C GLN A 66 3.50 -6.86 -13.83
N SER A 67 2.20 -6.98 -14.11
CA SER A 67 1.20 -5.92 -13.95
C SER A 67 -0.23 -6.47 -13.80
N VAL A 68 -1.16 -5.60 -13.41
CA VAL A 68 -2.61 -5.85 -13.44
C VAL A 68 -3.34 -4.90 -14.37
N THR A 69 -4.48 -5.35 -14.88
CA THR A 69 -5.58 -4.50 -15.34
C THR A 69 -6.84 -4.96 -14.62
N TYR A 70 -7.46 -4.06 -13.87
CA TYR A 70 -8.70 -4.33 -13.16
C TYR A 70 -9.87 -3.71 -13.92
N LEU A 71 -10.88 -4.51 -14.24
CA LEU A 71 -12.08 -4.05 -14.95
C LEU A 71 -13.21 -3.82 -13.94
N TRP A 72 -13.62 -2.56 -13.79
CA TRP A 72 -14.56 -2.15 -12.74
C TRP A 72 -15.96 -2.76 -12.91
N ASN A 73 -16.46 -2.84 -14.15
CA ASN A 73 -17.80 -3.34 -14.45
C ASN A 73 -17.99 -4.82 -14.08
N GLY A 74 -17.01 -5.67 -14.39
CA GLY A 74 -17.04 -7.10 -14.11
C GLY A 74 -16.38 -7.52 -12.79
N LYS A 75 -15.75 -6.57 -12.08
CA LYS A 75 -14.84 -6.84 -10.95
C LYS A 75 -13.75 -7.87 -11.31
N GLU A 76 -13.24 -7.80 -12.54
CA GLU A 76 -12.26 -8.77 -13.04
C GLU A 76 -10.83 -8.26 -12.87
N CYS A 77 -10.00 -9.11 -12.26
CA CYS A 77 -8.56 -8.90 -12.17
C CYS A 77 -7.85 -9.65 -13.29
N LYS A 78 -7.32 -8.92 -14.28
CA LYS A 78 -6.49 -9.43 -15.36
C LYS A 78 -5.01 -9.33 -14.96
N MET A 79 -4.37 -10.46 -14.65
CA MET A 79 -2.95 -10.52 -14.26
C MET A 79 -2.07 -10.82 -15.47
N LYS A 80 -1.01 -10.04 -15.64
CA LYS A 80 -0.19 -10.03 -16.87
C LYS A 80 1.28 -10.30 -16.59
N LYS A 81 1.97 -10.93 -17.54
CA LYS A 81 3.43 -11.18 -17.49
C LYS A 81 4.28 -10.03 -18.04
N GLU A 82 3.63 -8.98 -18.54
CA GLU A 82 4.26 -7.85 -19.22
C GLU A 82 3.94 -6.52 -18.51
N THR A 83 4.48 -5.40 -18.98
CA THR A 83 4.07 -4.05 -18.56
C THR A 83 3.98 -3.09 -19.74
N LYS A 84 3.41 -1.89 -19.51
CA LYS A 84 3.45 -0.78 -20.47
C LYS A 84 4.86 -0.39 -20.97
N LYS A 85 5.93 -0.80 -20.26
CA LYS A 85 7.33 -0.56 -20.69
C LYS A 85 7.84 -1.64 -21.63
N SER A 86 7.40 -2.89 -21.47
CA SER A 86 7.74 -3.99 -22.39
C SER A 86 6.76 -4.12 -23.56
N ARG A 87 5.55 -3.58 -23.41
CA ARG A 87 4.44 -3.57 -24.37
C ARG A 87 3.75 -2.19 -24.43
N PRO A 88 4.46 -1.12 -24.84
CA PRO A 88 3.85 0.20 -24.99
C PRO A 88 2.72 0.22 -26.04
N GLU A 89 2.78 -0.63 -27.06
CA GLU A 89 1.79 -0.78 -28.12
C GLU A 89 0.41 -1.26 -27.63
N ASP A 90 0.39 -2.07 -26.56
CA ASP A 90 -0.83 -2.65 -25.99
C ASP A 90 -1.39 -1.81 -24.83
N PHE A 91 -0.72 -0.72 -24.45
CA PHE A 91 -1.14 0.15 -23.36
C PHE A 91 -2.08 1.25 -23.87
N VAL A 92 -3.39 1.08 -23.64
CA VAL A 92 -4.45 1.86 -24.26
C VAL A 92 -5.39 2.50 -23.24
N GLU A 93 -6.10 3.54 -23.67
CA GLU A 93 -7.21 4.10 -22.91
C GLU A 93 -8.37 3.10 -22.78
N ASN A 94 -8.87 2.94 -21.55
CA ASN A 94 -10.06 2.19 -21.22
C ASN A 94 -10.71 2.80 -19.96
N PRO A 95 -11.74 3.66 -20.12
CA PRO A 95 -12.40 4.34 -18.99
C PRO A 95 -12.99 3.42 -17.91
N ALA A 96 -13.23 2.14 -18.23
CA ALA A 96 -13.75 1.14 -17.30
C ALA A 96 -12.65 0.31 -16.62
N ALA A 97 -11.38 0.73 -16.70
CA ALA A 97 -10.23 0.00 -16.19
C ALA A 97 -9.29 0.84 -15.30
N THR A 98 -8.52 0.13 -14.47
CA THR A 98 -7.32 0.66 -13.81
C THR A 98 -6.14 -0.25 -14.09
N TYR A 99 -5.05 0.32 -14.59
CA TYR A 99 -3.77 -0.37 -14.79
C TYR A 99 -2.80 -0.08 -13.64
N MET A 100 -1.97 -1.07 -13.28
CA MET A 100 -0.84 -0.87 -12.37
C MET A 100 0.29 -1.88 -12.60
N GLU A 101 1.53 -1.41 -12.66
CA GLU A 101 2.71 -2.29 -12.65
C GLU A 101 2.87 -2.98 -11.28
N ASN A 102 3.13 -4.29 -11.30
CA ASN A 102 3.57 -4.99 -10.09
C ASN A 102 4.98 -4.51 -9.74
N ASN A 103 5.06 -3.64 -8.74
CA ASN A 103 6.31 -3.15 -8.16
C ASN A 103 6.70 -3.92 -6.88
N PHE A 104 6.13 -5.11 -6.67
CA PHE A 104 6.45 -6.03 -5.57
C PHE A 104 7.38 -7.19 -6.01
N ARG A 105 8.06 -7.09 -7.16
CA ARG A 105 9.00 -8.08 -7.77
C ARG A 105 10.25 -8.45 -6.94
N GLY A 106 10.21 -8.24 -5.62
CA GLY A 106 11.31 -8.47 -4.68
C GLY A 106 10.83 -8.96 -3.32
N GLY A 107 9.78 -9.79 -3.27
CA GLY A 107 9.39 -10.54 -2.07
C GLY A 107 8.87 -9.70 -0.91
N TRP A 108 7.79 -8.96 -1.12
CA TRP A 108 7.18 -8.16 -0.05
C TRP A 108 6.14 -8.97 0.73
N THR A 109 6.44 -9.20 2.00
CA THR A 109 5.53 -9.87 2.94
C THR A 109 4.41 -8.92 3.40
N LEU A 110 3.15 -9.34 3.30
CA LEU A 110 2.03 -8.63 3.92
C LEU A 110 1.98 -8.96 5.42
N ILE A 111 2.15 -7.94 6.27
CA ILE A 111 2.28 -8.10 7.73
C ILE A 111 1.09 -7.59 8.53
N SER A 112 0.31 -6.66 7.96
CA SER A 112 -0.89 -6.08 8.56
C SER A 112 -1.90 -5.75 7.47
N ARG A 113 -3.20 -5.94 7.73
CA ARG A 113 -4.30 -5.60 6.81
C ARG A 113 -5.41 -4.92 7.59
N LEU A 114 -5.75 -3.69 7.22
CA LEU A 114 -6.83 -2.92 7.86
C LEU A 114 -8.00 -2.69 6.88
N LEU A 115 -9.24 -2.84 7.34
CA LEU A 115 -10.43 -2.50 6.58
C LEU A 115 -11.26 -1.45 7.32
N MET A 116 -11.05 -0.17 7.00
CA MET A 116 -11.89 0.92 7.49
C MET A 116 -13.21 0.94 6.70
N LYS A 117 -14.34 0.75 7.38
CA LYS A 117 -15.69 0.80 6.77
C LYS A 117 -16.30 2.19 6.82
N ASP A 118 -16.16 2.86 7.97
CA ASP A 118 -16.71 4.17 8.30
C ASP A 118 -15.70 4.86 9.24
N PRO A 119 -15.47 6.18 9.14
CA PRO A 119 -14.58 6.91 10.06
C PRO A 119 -14.97 6.82 11.54
N ASP A 120 -16.26 6.68 11.87
CA ASP A 120 -16.75 6.65 13.26
C ASP A 120 -16.99 5.22 13.78
N SER A 121 -16.81 4.18 12.95
CA SER A 121 -16.92 2.79 13.39
C SER A 121 -15.72 2.37 14.25
N PRO A 122 -15.94 1.76 15.43
CA PRO A 122 -14.89 1.08 16.17
C PRO A 122 -14.17 0.06 15.28
N ILE A 123 -12.86 0.11 15.31
CA ILE A 123 -12.01 -0.93 14.74
C ILE A 123 -11.66 -1.85 15.90
N ASP A 124 -12.05 -3.12 15.82
CA ASP A 124 -11.56 -4.17 16.71
C ASP A 124 -10.29 -4.79 16.07
N PRO A 125 -9.07 -4.40 16.49
CA PRO A 125 -7.84 -4.97 15.95
C PRO A 125 -7.60 -6.38 16.52
N VAL A 126 -7.27 -7.32 15.64
CA VAL A 126 -6.60 -8.57 16.02
C VAL A 126 -5.11 -8.27 16.07
N GLU A 127 -4.64 -7.93 17.27
CA GLU A 127 -3.24 -7.67 17.56
C GLU A 127 -2.48 -8.98 17.81
N SER A 128 -1.24 -9.10 17.34
CA SER A 128 -0.32 -10.18 17.73
C SER A 128 1.12 -9.69 17.81
N ASP A 129 1.83 -10.14 18.83
CA ASP A 129 3.28 -9.96 19.02
C ASP A 129 4.11 -11.04 18.30
N SER A 130 3.48 -11.87 17.47
CA SER A 130 4.11 -12.98 16.75
C SER A 130 3.77 -12.89 15.26
N TYR A 131 4.76 -12.49 14.46
CA TYR A 131 4.57 -12.42 13.01
C TYR A 131 4.22 -13.79 12.41
N ARG A 132 4.65 -14.87 13.07
CA ARG A 132 4.43 -16.27 12.66
C ARG A 132 2.97 -16.72 12.79
N GLU A 133 2.19 -16.09 13.67
CA GLU A 133 0.74 -16.29 13.79
C GLU A 133 -0.05 -15.48 12.76
N MET A 134 0.47 -14.30 12.41
CA MET A 134 -0.18 -13.39 11.46
C MET A 134 0.02 -13.78 10.00
N LEU A 135 1.25 -14.15 9.60
CA LEU A 135 1.54 -14.43 8.19
C LEU A 135 0.68 -15.53 7.56
N PRO A 136 0.33 -16.65 8.25
CA PRO A 136 -0.62 -17.63 7.70
C PRO A 136 -2.02 -17.05 7.48
N ASN A 137 -2.41 -16.02 8.23
CA ASN A 137 -3.75 -15.45 8.28
C ASN A 137 -3.88 -14.12 7.50
N TYR A 138 -2.90 -13.76 6.65
CA TYR A 138 -2.77 -12.49 5.90
C TYR A 138 -4.00 -12.02 5.06
N SER A 139 -4.96 -12.91 4.81
CA SER A 139 -6.21 -12.57 4.12
C SER A 139 -7.29 -12.00 5.06
N SER A 140 -7.16 -12.19 6.36
CA SER A 140 -8.06 -11.64 7.38
C SER A 140 -7.87 -10.13 7.53
N ASN A 141 -8.97 -9.41 7.75
CA ASN A 141 -8.94 -7.96 7.98
C ASN A 141 -8.67 -7.62 9.46
N ASN A 142 -8.33 -6.36 9.70
CA ASN A 142 -8.05 -5.75 11.00
C ASN A 142 -6.92 -6.42 11.78
N GLN A 143 -5.92 -6.96 11.09
CA GLN A 143 -4.75 -7.58 11.68
C GLN A 143 -3.62 -6.56 11.87
N PHE A 144 -3.04 -6.51 13.08
CA PHE A 144 -1.96 -5.60 13.46
C PHE A 144 -0.79 -6.34 14.12
N LEU A 145 0.39 -6.21 13.51
CA LEU A 145 1.63 -6.70 14.09
C LEU A 145 2.10 -5.72 15.17
N LEU A 146 2.25 -6.21 16.39
CA LEU A 146 2.78 -5.45 17.51
C LEU A 146 4.32 -5.38 17.47
N ARG A 147 4.88 -4.53 18.33
CA ARG A 147 6.30 -4.18 18.38
C ARG A 147 7.23 -5.40 18.46
N ASN A 148 6.91 -6.41 19.28
CA ASN A 148 7.79 -7.56 19.44
C ASN A 148 7.76 -8.44 18.19
N GLY A 149 6.60 -8.53 17.54
CA GLY A 149 6.44 -9.22 16.26
C GLY A 149 7.22 -8.54 15.12
N PHE A 150 7.20 -7.21 15.07
CA PHE A 150 8.03 -6.41 14.16
C PHE A 150 9.54 -6.61 14.41
N ASN A 151 9.96 -6.69 15.67
CA ASN A 151 11.36 -6.95 16.04
C ASN A 151 11.80 -8.36 15.60
N GLN A 152 11.02 -9.40 15.90
CA GLN A 152 11.27 -10.77 15.43
C GLN A 152 11.39 -10.83 13.90
N LEU A 153 10.41 -10.28 13.18
CA LEU A 153 10.40 -10.22 11.72
C LEU A 153 11.65 -9.52 11.16
N LYS A 154 12.11 -8.45 11.82
CA LYS A 154 13.29 -7.69 11.40
C LYS A 154 14.58 -8.48 11.59
N ASN A 155 14.69 -9.24 12.68
CA ASN A 155 15.85 -10.09 12.94
C ASN A 155 15.90 -11.31 12.01
N ASP A 156 14.74 -11.93 11.74
CA ASP A 156 14.64 -13.14 10.93
C ASP A 156 14.72 -12.87 9.41
N MET A 157 14.17 -11.74 8.93
CA MET A 157 14.09 -11.42 7.49
C MET A 157 14.97 -10.24 7.04
N GLY A 158 15.58 -9.49 7.98
CA GLY A 158 16.56 -8.44 7.65
C GLY A 158 16.03 -7.20 6.92
N PHE A 159 14.73 -7.09 6.63
CA PHE A 159 14.13 -6.07 5.75
C PHE A 159 14.51 -4.61 6.07
N THR A 160 14.69 -3.78 5.03
CA THR A 160 15.12 -2.38 5.16
C THR A 160 14.12 -1.37 4.57
N GLN A 161 12.97 -1.85 4.08
CA GLN A 161 11.91 -0.98 3.56
C GLN A 161 10.55 -1.39 4.11
N ILE A 162 9.68 -0.40 4.31
CA ILE A 162 8.26 -0.60 4.62
C ILE A 162 7.41 0.15 3.58
N ARG A 163 6.21 -0.38 3.30
CA ARG A 163 5.29 0.14 2.29
C ARG A 163 3.88 0.18 2.87
N PHE A 164 3.20 1.29 2.69
CA PHE A 164 1.80 1.48 3.02
C PHE A 164 1.02 1.60 1.72
N TYR A 165 0.01 0.75 1.56
CA TYR A 165 -0.89 0.77 0.41
C TYR A 165 -2.34 0.78 0.92
N CYS A 166 -3.09 1.82 0.57
CA CYS A 166 -4.46 2.04 1.03
C CYS A 166 -5.35 2.43 -0.15
N PHE A 167 -6.38 1.62 -0.40
CA PHE A 167 -7.39 1.85 -1.43
C PHE A 167 -8.64 2.51 -0.82
N LYS A 168 -8.90 3.78 -1.18
CA LYS A 168 -10.11 4.49 -0.76
C LYS A 168 -11.24 4.28 -1.78
N LYS A 169 -12.15 3.36 -1.44
CA LYS A 169 -13.30 2.95 -2.26
C LYS A 169 -14.17 4.11 -2.76
N GLU A 170 -14.58 5.02 -1.87
CA GLU A 170 -15.50 6.14 -2.21
C GLU A 170 -15.07 7.00 -3.41
N ARG A 171 -13.75 7.19 -3.57
CA ARG A 171 -13.17 8.07 -4.60
C ARG A 171 -12.36 7.29 -5.63
N GLY A 172 -12.44 5.95 -5.59
CA GLY A 172 -11.65 5.05 -6.43
C GLY A 172 -10.16 5.44 -6.50
N ARG A 173 -9.54 5.84 -5.38
CA ARG A 173 -8.16 6.33 -5.36
C ARG A 173 -7.27 5.47 -4.46
N VAL A 174 -5.97 5.47 -4.72
CA VAL A 174 -4.98 4.88 -3.82
C VAL A 174 -4.05 5.93 -3.20
N PHE A 175 -3.74 5.69 -1.94
CA PHE A 175 -2.59 6.24 -1.25
C PHE A 175 -1.54 5.13 -1.12
N HIS A 176 -0.40 5.32 -1.78
CA HIS A 176 0.68 4.35 -1.79
C HIS A 176 2.01 5.06 -1.54
N ILE A 177 2.64 4.74 -0.42
CA ILE A 177 3.95 5.26 -0.03
C ILE A 177 4.88 4.11 0.36
N MET A 178 6.17 4.29 0.13
CA MET A 178 7.20 3.33 0.52
C MET A 178 8.44 4.10 0.96
N THR A 179 9.20 3.54 1.90
CA THR A 179 10.47 4.16 2.29
C THR A 179 11.50 4.05 1.16
N ASN A 180 12.37 5.05 1.06
CA ASN A 180 13.45 5.07 0.07
C ASN A 180 14.42 3.91 0.28
N LYS A 181 15.08 3.45 -0.80
CA LYS A 181 16.11 2.40 -0.73
C LYS A 181 17.48 3.00 -0.38
N ASN A 182 17.53 3.73 0.73
CA ASN A 182 18.72 4.37 1.28
C ASN A 182 18.76 4.19 2.82
N THR A 183 19.78 4.75 3.46
CA THR A 183 19.96 4.69 4.92
C THR A 183 18.81 5.35 5.67
N GLU A 184 18.37 6.54 5.25
CA GLU A 184 17.25 7.28 5.84
C GLU A 184 15.94 6.48 5.78
N GLY A 185 15.65 5.86 4.64
CA GLY A 185 14.47 5.00 4.47
C GLY A 185 14.53 3.71 5.29
N ALA A 186 15.72 3.21 5.59
CA ALA A 186 15.93 2.12 6.54
C ALA A 186 15.83 2.59 8.00
N ASP A 187 16.15 3.84 8.30
CA ASP A 187 15.99 4.44 9.62
C ASP A 187 14.51 4.61 10.00
N VAL A 188 13.64 4.96 9.04
CA VAL A 188 12.18 4.98 9.25
C VAL A 188 11.65 3.61 9.70
N VAL A 189 12.23 2.49 9.23
CA VAL A 189 11.80 1.14 9.64
C VAL A 189 12.08 0.89 11.13
N LYS A 190 13.07 1.56 11.73
CA LYS A 190 13.42 1.41 13.15
C LYS A 190 12.27 1.80 14.08
N VAL A 191 11.40 2.73 13.68
CA VAL A 191 10.26 3.22 14.47
C VAL A 191 9.31 2.09 14.88
N PHE A 192 9.18 1.04 14.05
CA PHE A 192 8.24 -0.06 14.27
C PHE A 192 8.74 -1.12 15.27
N TYR A 193 10.04 -1.14 15.61
CA TYR A 193 10.63 -2.15 16.48
C TYR A 193 11.57 -1.64 17.58
N ARG A 194 12.07 -0.39 17.51
CA ARG A 194 12.92 0.21 18.55
C ARG A 194 12.10 0.99 19.58
N VAL A 195 12.42 0.76 20.85
CA VAL A 195 11.98 1.57 22.01
C VAL A 195 12.62 2.95 21.93
#